data_AF-A0A6G6ISV8-F1
#
_entry.id   AF-A0A6G6ISV8-F1
#
_cell.length_a   1.000
_cell.length_b   1.000
_cell.length_c   1.000
_cell.angle_alpha   90.00
_cell.angle_beta   90.00
_cell.angle_gamma   90.00
#
_symmetry.space_group_name_H-M   'P 1'
#
loop_
_entity.id
_entity.type
_entity.pdbx_description
1 polymer ?
#
loop_
_entity_poly.entity_id
_entity_poly.type
_entity_poly.pdbx_seq_one_letter_code
_entity_poly.pdbx_strand_id
1 'polypeptide(L)'
;MATIEHLIKGEGAPTMAPPAVGAHYIDTTGRKTYIATGRESAADWGEPLATGTTSGGGGGGGVLLEISSDGVRQYAGEPMAQASFNRIPEEAILEVPDTCAFDLLLGGVNMAPDGRHLLIRGLGIVLSDGWVAGESTLVTHSFADGALRLEAWNGEAMYRVVVSGQFLSLYPLGEWPF
;
A
#
# COMPACT_ATOMS: atom_id res chain seq x y z
N MET A 1 13.43 25.68 -9.57
CA MET A 1 12.18 24.96 -9.85
C MET A 1 11.76 24.31 -8.55
N ALA A 2 10.55 24.60 -8.03
CA ALA A 2 10.08 24.00 -6.78
C ALA A 2 9.62 22.57 -7.08
N THR A 3 10.27 21.60 -6.45
CA THR A 3 9.75 20.23 -6.34
C THR A 3 8.45 20.32 -5.57
N ILE A 4 7.30 20.21 -6.26
CA ILE A 4 6.02 20.08 -5.57
C ILE A 4 6.05 18.69 -4.94
N GLU A 5 6.06 18.64 -3.62
CA GLU A 5 6.01 17.39 -2.89
C GLU A 5 4.57 16.88 -2.94
N HIS A 6 4.32 15.85 -3.75
CA HIS A 6 3.01 15.22 -3.89
C HIS A 6 2.69 14.24 -2.76
N LEU A 7 3.58 14.12 -1.76
CA LEU A 7 3.44 13.22 -0.63
C LEU A 7 3.73 13.99 0.66
N ILE A 8 2.70 14.18 1.47
CA ILE A 8 2.80 14.89 2.75
C ILE A 8 2.56 13.88 3.87
N LYS A 9 3.35 13.98 4.94
CA LYS A 9 3.14 13.22 6.18
C LYS A 9 2.79 14.20 7.29
N GLY A 10 1.85 13.85 8.15
CA GLY A 10 1.54 14.64 9.34
C GLY A 10 0.83 13.86 10.43
N GLU A 11 0.79 14.46 11.61
CA GLU A 11 0.16 13.91 12.80
C GLU A 11 -1.32 14.31 12.82
N GLY A 12 -2.22 13.38 12.51
CA GLY A 12 -3.66 13.63 12.44
C GLY A 12 -4.15 13.95 11.02
N ALA A 13 -5.45 14.16 10.88
CA ALA A 13 -6.06 14.50 9.61
C ALA A 13 -5.51 15.83 9.05
N PRO A 14 -5.41 15.98 7.71
CA PRO A 14 -4.83 17.18 7.12
C PRO A 14 -5.67 18.43 7.42
N THR A 15 -5.05 19.47 7.96
CA THR A 15 -5.71 20.75 8.28
C THR A 15 -5.44 21.84 7.24
N MET A 16 -4.54 21.59 6.29
CA MET A 16 -4.16 22.54 5.24
C MET A 16 -4.64 22.08 3.87
N ALA A 17 -4.80 23.03 2.94
CA ALA A 17 -5.14 22.72 1.56
C ALA A 17 -4.04 21.87 0.88
N PRO A 18 -4.41 20.92 0.01
CA PRO A 18 -3.44 20.15 -0.76
C PRO A 18 -2.57 21.02 -1.68
N PRO A 19 -1.29 20.66 -1.89
CA PRO A 19 -0.40 21.39 -2.80
C PRO A 19 -0.79 21.20 -4.27
N ALA A 20 -1.47 20.09 -4.59
CA ALA A 20 -1.95 19.75 -5.92
C ALA A 20 -3.10 18.72 -5.83
N VAL A 21 -3.92 18.66 -6.88
CA VAL A 21 -4.83 17.53 -7.10
C VAL A 21 -4.00 16.27 -7.31
N GLY A 22 -4.40 15.16 -6.68
CA GLY A 22 -3.64 13.91 -6.65
C GLY A 22 -2.45 13.92 -5.68
N ALA A 23 -2.30 14.97 -4.84
CA ALA A 23 -1.41 14.90 -3.71
C ALA A 23 -1.90 13.83 -2.72
N HIS A 24 -0.95 13.22 -2.03
CA HIS A 24 -1.16 12.21 -1.01
C HIS A 24 -0.85 12.80 0.36
N TYR A 25 -1.71 12.55 1.34
CA TYR A 25 -1.45 12.87 2.72
C TYR A 25 -1.53 11.61 3.57
N ILE A 26 -0.56 11.43 4.45
CA ILE A 26 -0.46 10.31 5.37
C ILE A 26 -0.64 10.85 6.78
N ASP A 27 -1.79 10.54 7.37
CA ASP A 27 -2.04 10.73 8.80
C ASP A 27 -1.39 9.58 9.56
N THR A 28 -0.27 9.89 10.20
CA THR A 28 0.52 8.92 10.97
C THR A 28 -0.12 8.55 12.32
N THR A 29 -1.07 9.34 12.81
CA THR A 29 -1.75 9.12 14.10
C THR A 29 -3.03 8.33 13.92
N GLY A 30 -3.89 8.73 12.98
CA GLY A 30 -5.11 8.03 12.63
C GLY A 30 -4.87 6.81 11.73
N ARG A 31 -3.65 6.66 11.20
CA ARG A 31 -3.27 5.61 10.23
C ARG A 31 -4.20 5.64 9.01
N LYS A 32 -4.33 6.84 8.45
CA LYS A 32 -5.22 7.14 7.33
C LYS A 32 -4.44 7.75 6.19
N THR A 33 -4.86 7.43 4.97
CA THR A 33 -4.32 8.04 3.77
C THR A 33 -5.40 8.83 3.06
N TYR A 34 -5.04 9.99 2.54
CA TYR A 34 -5.95 10.87 1.82
C TYR A 34 -5.37 11.14 0.43
N ILE A 35 -6.25 11.21 -0.58
CA ILE A 35 -5.91 11.65 -1.92
C ILE A 35 -6.68 12.93 -2.22
N ALA A 36 -5.95 13.99 -2.53
CA ALA A 36 -6.54 15.26 -2.85
C ALA A 36 -7.32 15.22 -4.16
N THR A 37 -8.60 15.57 -4.13
CA THR A 37 -9.43 15.81 -5.32
C THR A 37 -9.45 17.28 -5.74
N GLY A 38 -8.97 18.18 -4.88
CA GLY A 38 -8.90 19.63 -5.08
C GLY A 38 -7.63 20.24 -4.48
N ARG A 39 -7.57 21.57 -4.34
CA ARG A 39 -6.37 22.29 -3.82
C ARG A 39 -6.69 23.58 -3.04
N GLU A 40 -7.96 23.89 -2.85
CA GLU A 40 -8.42 25.18 -2.33
C GLU A 40 -8.59 25.16 -0.81
N SER A 41 -8.82 23.99 -0.21
CA SER A 41 -9.09 23.83 1.21
C SER A 41 -8.68 22.45 1.74
N ALA A 42 -8.61 22.30 3.07
CA ALA A 42 -8.34 21.00 3.70
C ALA A 42 -9.42 19.94 3.40
N ALA A 43 -10.66 20.36 3.10
CA ALA A 43 -11.72 19.44 2.70
C ALA A 43 -11.44 18.76 1.36
N ASP A 44 -10.54 19.33 0.54
CA ASP A 44 -10.17 18.76 -0.76
C ASP A 44 -9.31 17.51 -0.67
N TRP A 45 -8.82 17.17 0.53
CA TRP A 45 -8.21 15.85 0.80
C TRP A 45 -9.22 14.71 0.73
N GLY A 46 -10.52 15.03 0.80
CA GLY A 46 -11.60 14.04 0.76
C GLY A 46 -11.66 13.16 2.01
N GLU A 47 -12.40 12.06 1.89
CA GLU A 47 -12.48 11.04 2.93
C GLU A 47 -11.21 10.17 2.94
N PRO A 48 -10.78 9.68 4.12
CA PRO A 48 -9.63 8.81 4.21
C PRO A 48 -9.89 7.48 3.48
N LEU A 49 -8.91 7.05 2.69
CA LEU A 49 -8.94 5.81 1.92
C LEU A 49 -8.87 4.57 2.84
N ALA A 50 -8.18 4.67 3.98
CA ALA A 50 -8.05 3.61 4.99
C ALA A 50 -8.41 4.13 6.38
N THR A 51 -9.06 3.27 7.18
CA THR A 51 -9.07 3.38 8.65
C THR A 51 -8.28 2.21 9.19
N GLY A 52 -7.21 2.47 9.94
CA GLY A 52 -6.42 1.43 10.65
C GLY A 52 -7.20 0.72 11.77
N THR A 53 -8.53 0.68 11.73
CA THR A 53 -9.36 -0.03 12.68
C THR A 53 -10.23 -1.05 11.95
N THR A 54 -9.94 -2.31 12.22
CA THR A 54 -10.79 -3.46 11.92
C THR A 54 -12.19 -3.25 12.51
N SER A 55 -13.14 -2.78 11.71
CA SER A 55 -14.55 -3.21 11.77
C SER A 55 -15.42 -2.44 10.78
N GLY A 56 -16.02 -3.19 9.86
CA GLY A 56 -17.41 -2.97 9.45
C GLY A 56 -17.69 -1.83 8.47
N GLY A 57 -17.87 -2.22 7.21
CA GLY A 57 -19.16 -1.99 6.54
C GLY A 57 -19.29 -0.74 5.68
N GLY A 58 -19.27 -0.99 4.36
CA GLY A 58 -20.34 -0.55 3.46
C GLY A 58 -20.08 0.70 2.62
N GLY A 59 -19.99 0.51 1.31
CA GLY A 59 -20.40 1.53 0.33
C GLY A 59 -19.56 1.62 -0.94
N GLY A 60 -19.99 0.90 -1.99
CA GLY A 60 -19.92 1.32 -3.40
C GLY A 60 -18.57 1.71 -4.01
N GLY A 61 -17.97 0.76 -4.77
CA GLY A 61 -16.76 0.99 -5.57
C GLY A 61 -15.51 0.99 -4.69
N GLY A 62 -15.04 -0.19 -4.29
CA GLY A 62 -14.08 -0.35 -3.20
C GLY A 62 -12.84 0.51 -3.37
N VAL A 63 -12.76 1.58 -2.58
CA VAL A 63 -11.57 2.42 -2.38
C VAL A 63 -10.38 1.57 -1.86
N LEU A 64 -10.67 0.38 -1.34
CA LEU A 64 -9.73 -0.55 -0.73
C LEU A 64 -9.91 -1.96 -1.32
N LEU A 65 -8.82 -2.54 -1.80
CA LEU A 65 -8.68 -3.97 -2.08
C LEU A 65 -8.23 -4.70 -0.81
N GLU A 66 -9.14 -5.45 -0.18
CA GLU A 66 -8.82 -6.23 1.02
C GLU A 66 -8.22 -7.60 0.68
N ILE A 67 -7.03 -7.88 1.22
CA ILE A 67 -6.29 -9.13 1.10
C ILE A 67 -6.19 -9.76 2.50
N SER A 68 -7.20 -10.56 2.86
CA SER A 68 -7.37 -11.11 4.21
C SER A 68 -7.69 -12.61 4.23
N SER A 69 -7.31 -13.32 3.17
CA SER A 69 -7.37 -14.78 3.06
C SER A 69 -6.33 -15.26 2.06
N ASP A 70 -6.12 -16.57 2.00
CA ASP A 70 -5.31 -17.17 0.95
C ASP A 70 -5.90 -16.96 -0.46
N GLY A 71 -5.04 -17.14 -1.46
CA GLY A 71 -5.40 -17.21 -2.86
C GLY A 71 -5.07 -15.95 -3.66
N VAL A 72 -5.53 -15.94 -4.91
CA VAL A 72 -5.23 -14.89 -5.88
C VAL A 72 -6.25 -13.76 -5.80
N ARG A 73 -5.76 -12.53 -5.88
CA ARG A 73 -6.54 -11.29 -6.02
C ARG A 73 -5.96 -10.49 -7.18
N GLN A 74 -6.82 -9.98 -8.03
CA GLN A 74 -6.42 -9.14 -9.14
C GLN A 74 -6.64 -7.67 -8.78
N TYR A 75 -5.62 -6.86 -8.94
CA TYR A 75 -5.74 -5.40 -8.86
C TYR A 75 -6.62 -4.89 -10.01
N ALA A 76 -7.65 -4.11 -9.68
CA ALA A 76 -8.64 -3.61 -10.62
C ALA A 76 -8.72 -2.07 -10.66
N GLY A 77 -7.71 -1.37 -10.10
CA GLY A 77 -7.63 0.09 -10.11
C GLY A 77 -7.96 0.75 -8.77
N GLU A 78 -8.02 -0.03 -7.69
CA GLU A 78 -8.25 0.47 -6.34
C GLU A 78 -7.10 1.41 -5.93
N PRO A 79 -7.37 2.58 -5.35
CA PRO A 79 -6.29 3.49 -4.94
C PRO A 79 -5.43 2.90 -3.80
N MET A 80 -5.95 1.88 -3.10
CA MET A 80 -5.25 1.21 -2.01
C MET A 80 -5.58 -0.29 -1.94
N ALA A 81 -4.59 -1.09 -1.53
CA ALA A 81 -4.72 -2.47 -1.12
C ALA A 81 -4.26 -2.64 0.34
N GLN A 82 -4.90 -3.53 1.08
CA GLN A 82 -4.52 -3.85 2.45
C GLN A 82 -4.32 -5.35 2.60
N ALA A 83 -3.12 -5.76 3.01
CA ALA A 83 -2.82 -7.14 3.36
C ALA A 83 -2.72 -7.30 4.88
N SER A 84 -3.58 -8.15 5.42
CA SER A 84 -3.59 -8.48 6.85
C SER A 84 -2.98 -9.85 7.07
N PHE A 85 -1.70 -9.93 7.42
CA PHE A 85 -1.00 -11.19 7.64
C PHE A 85 -1.56 -11.99 8.82
N ASN A 86 -2.22 -11.36 9.78
CA ASN A 86 -2.96 -12.07 10.83
C ASN A 86 -4.16 -12.86 10.28
N ARG A 87 -4.64 -12.52 9.09
CA ARG A 87 -5.81 -13.12 8.43
C ARG A 87 -5.45 -13.96 7.20
N ILE A 88 -4.21 -13.91 6.73
CA ILE A 88 -3.68 -14.77 5.66
C ILE A 88 -3.09 -16.03 6.32
N PRO A 89 -3.70 -17.22 6.19
CA PRO A 89 -3.19 -18.43 6.80
C PRO A 89 -1.83 -18.89 6.27
N GLU A 90 -1.58 -18.78 4.97
CA GLU A 90 -0.39 -19.32 4.31
C GLU A 90 0.14 -18.40 3.21
N GLU A 91 -0.63 -18.16 2.15
CA GLU A 91 -0.16 -17.43 0.97
C GLU A 91 -1.30 -16.64 0.32
N ALA A 92 -1.10 -15.34 0.18
CA ALA A 92 -1.92 -14.49 -0.68
C ALA A 92 -1.11 -14.01 -1.89
N ILE A 93 -1.75 -13.95 -3.05
CA ILE A 93 -1.14 -13.43 -4.29
C ILE A 93 -1.94 -12.21 -4.74
N LEU A 94 -1.25 -11.08 -4.93
CA LEU A 94 -1.76 -9.90 -5.59
C LEU A 94 -1.21 -9.83 -7.01
N GLU A 95 -2.08 -9.97 -7.99
CA GLU A 95 -1.78 -9.81 -9.40
C GLU A 95 -1.98 -8.35 -9.84
N VAL A 96 -0.94 -7.75 -10.41
CA VAL A 96 -0.89 -6.34 -10.79
C VAL A 96 -0.64 -6.18 -12.30
N PRO A 97 -1.28 -5.22 -12.98
CA PRO A 97 -1.00 -4.95 -14.39
C PRO A 97 0.40 -4.36 -14.58
N ASP A 98 0.85 -4.31 -15.84
CA ASP A 98 2.15 -3.79 -16.25
C ASP A 98 2.36 -2.31 -15.91
N THR A 99 1.29 -1.54 -15.76
CA THR A 99 1.35 -0.16 -15.26
C THR A 99 0.27 0.07 -14.22
N CYS A 100 0.68 0.26 -12.97
CA CYS A 100 -0.22 0.69 -11.89
C CYS A 100 0.52 1.40 -10.77
N ALA A 101 -0.23 2.16 -9.97
CA ALA A 101 0.25 2.69 -8.72
C ALA A 101 -0.88 2.70 -7.69
N PHE A 102 -0.59 2.23 -6.48
CA PHE A 102 -1.54 2.17 -5.37
C PHE A 102 -0.80 2.16 -4.03
N ASP A 103 -1.52 2.49 -2.96
CA ASP A 103 -1.01 2.34 -1.60
C ASP A 103 -1.20 0.92 -1.10
N LEU A 104 -0.16 0.33 -0.52
CA LEU A 104 -0.21 -0.99 0.09
C LEU A 104 -0.01 -0.84 1.60
N LEU A 105 -1.07 -1.11 2.36
CA LEU A 105 -1.00 -1.25 3.82
C LEU A 105 -0.76 -2.72 4.17
N LEU A 106 0.39 -2.99 4.78
CA LEU A 106 0.73 -4.28 5.37
C LEU A 106 0.47 -4.20 6.87
N GLY A 107 -0.31 -5.15 7.39
CA GLY A 107 -0.62 -5.23 8.82
C GLY A 107 -0.42 -6.63 9.37
N GLY A 108 0.13 -6.71 10.58
CA GLY A 108 0.40 -7.96 11.29
C GLY A 108 1.83 -8.45 11.14
N VAL A 109 2.11 -9.64 11.67
CA VAL A 109 3.44 -10.27 11.66
C VAL A 109 3.49 -11.35 10.59
N ASN A 110 4.56 -11.41 9.79
CA ASN A 110 4.68 -12.43 8.74
C ASN A 110 6.10 -12.93 8.45
N MET A 111 6.97 -12.94 9.46
CA MET A 111 8.27 -13.57 9.31
C MET A 111 8.22 -15.09 9.41
N ALA A 112 9.15 -15.74 8.71
CA ALA A 112 9.50 -17.13 8.98
C ALA A 112 9.76 -17.33 10.50
N PRO A 113 9.25 -18.42 11.12
CA PRO A 113 8.80 -19.65 10.48
C PRO A 113 7.30 -19.73 10.14
N ASP A 114 6.50 -18.69 10.40
CA ASP A 114 5.03 -18.77 10.32
C ASP A 114 4.49 -18.95 8.89
N GLY A 115 5.35 -18.78 7.87
CA GLY A 115 5.07 -19.12 6.47
C GLY A 115 4.16 -18.13 5.74
N ARG A 116 3.50 -17.22 6.46
CA ARG A 116 2.54 -16.25 5.93
C ARG A 116 3.23 -15.21 5.07
N HIS A 117 2.74 -14.98 3.86
CA HIS A 117 3.32 -13.96 3.01
C HIS A 117 2.35 -13.46 1.95
N LEU A 118 2.69 -12.28 1.41
CA LEU A 118 2.06 -11.71 0.23
C LEU A 118 3.04 -11.82 -0.91
N LEU A 119 2.62 -12.44 -2.01
CA LEU A 119 3.29 -12.41 -3.29
C LEU A 119 2.67 -11.32 -4.17
N ILE A 120 3.46 -10.46 -4.77
CA ILE A 120 3.03 -9.61 -5.87
C ILE A 120 3.51 -10.24 -7.19
N ARG A 121 2.59 -10.41 -8.14
CA ARG A 121 2.87 -11.00 -9.47
C ARG A 121 2.36 -10.09 -10.57
N GLY A 122 3.09 -10.03 -11.67
CA GLY A 122 2.65 -9.31 -12.85
C GLY A 122 1.60 -10.08 -13.67
N LEU A 123 0.53 -9.41 -14.07
CA LEU A 123 -0.48 -9.95 -14.98
C LEU A 123 0.08 -10.00 -16.41
N GLY A 124 0.48 -11.20 -16.84
CA GLY A 124 1.01 -11.40 -18.19
C GLY A 124 2.43 -10.84 -18.40
N ILE A 125 3.11 -10.45 -17.31
CA ILE A 125 4.50 -9.97 -17.33
C ILE A 125 5.30 -10.66 -16.22
N VAL A 126 6.62 -10.77 -16.42
CA VAL A 126 7.56 -11.23 -15.39
C VAL A 126 8.19 -9.99 -14.75
N LEU A 127 8.00 -9.80 -13.44
CA LEU A 127 8.64 -8.71 -12.72
C LEU A 127 10.12 -9.04 -12.53
N SER A 128 11.00 -8.10 -12.87
CA SER A 128 12.44 -8.34 -12.95
C SER A 128 13.17 -8.07 -11.63
N ASP A 129 12.65 -7.19 -10.78
CA ASP A 129 13.06 -7.04 -9.38
C ASP A 129 12.09 -6.13 -8.60
N GLY A 130 12.06 -6.29 -7.28
CA GLY A 130 11.35 -5.39 -6.36
C GLY A 130 12.32 -4.46 -5.63
N TRP A 131 12.36 -3.19 -6.01
CA TRP A 131 13.20 -2.21 -5.33
C TRP A 131 12.46 -1.57 -4.15
N VAL A 132 13.03 -1.68 -2.94
CA VAL A 132 12.55 -0.96 -1.75
C VAL A 132 13.46 0.24 -1.50
N ALA A 133 12.88 1.44 -1.48
CA ALA A 133 13.63 2.65 -1.16
C ALA A 133 13.85 2.80 0.35
N GLY A 134 15.05 3.15 0.81
CA GLY A 134 15.28 3.60 2.20
C GLY A 134 15.36 2.51 3.28
N GLU A 135 15.42 2.93 4.56
CA GLU A 135 15.35 2.02 5.71
C GLU A 135 13.91 1.51 5.85
N SER A 136 13.75 0.19 5.90
CA SER A 136 12.46 -0.48 5.86
C SER A 136 12.50 -1.76 6.71
N THR A 137 11.42 -2.05 7.43
CA THR A 137 11.20 -3.34 8.11
C THR A 137 10.69 -4.42 7.14
N LEU A 138 10.41 -4.03 5.89
CA LEU A 138 10.09 -4.94 4.80
C LEU A 138 11.33 -5.65 4.28
N VAL A 139 11.27 -6.97 4.26
CA VAL A 139 12.17 -7.84 3.52
C VAL A 139 11.45 -8.26 2.24
N THR A 140 12.14 -8.11 1.10
CA THR A 140 11.62 -8.54 -0.20
C THR A 140 12.46 -9.68 -0.77
N HIS A 141 11.78 -10.67 -1.35
CA HIS A 141 12.43 -11.78 -2.05
C HIS A 141 11.86 -11.91 -3.47
N SER A 142 12.71 -11.73 -4.47
CA SER A 142 12.37 -11.92 -5.88
C SER A 142 12.57 -13.39 -6.28
N PHE A 143 11.58 -13.99 -6.94
CA PHE A 143 11.61 -15.37 -7.39
C PHE A 143 11.80 -15.46 -8.91
N ALA A 144 12.28 -16.62 -9.39
CA ALA A 144 12.56 -16.85 -10.81
C ALA A 144 11.31 -16.81 -11.71
N ASP A 145 10.12 -16.96 -11.13
CA ASP A 145 8.82 -16.79 -11.80
C ASP A 145 8.38 -15.32 -11.90
N GLY A 146 9.18 -14.38 -11.39
CA GLY A 146 8.88 -12.96 -11.33
C GLY A 146 7.89 -12.58 -10.22
N ALA A 147 7.64 -13.48 -9.26
CA ALA A 147 6.92 -13.11 -8.05
C ALA A 147 7.84 -12.35 -7.07
N LEU A 148 7.29 -11.34 -6.42
CA LEU A 148 7.94 -10.63 -5.34
C LEU A 148 7.24 -10.94 -4.02
N ARG A 149 7.94 -11.60 -3.10
CA ARG A 149 7.45 -11.86 -1.75
C ARG A 149 7.75 -10.71 -0.83
N LEU A 150 6.73 -10.33 -0.06
CA LEU A 150 6.79 -9.28 0.95
C LEU A 150 6.70 -9.89 2.35
N GLU A 151 7.72 -9.63 3.17
CA GLU A 151 7.78 -10.01 4.58
C GLU A 151 8.03 -8.79 5.48
N ALA A 152 7.33 -8.69 6.59
CA ALA A 152 7.36 -7.62 7.57
C ALA A 152 7.52 -8.23 8.97
N TRP A 153 8.42 -7.64 9.76
CA TRP A 153 8.78 -8.11 11.11
C TRP A 153 7.62 -8.03 12.09
N ASN A 154 7.27 -6.82 12.51
CA ASN A 154 6.16 -6.57 13.42
C ASN A 154 5.77 -5.10 13.29
N GLY A 155 4.52 -4.85 12.95
CA GLY A 155 4.02 -3.49 12.81
C GLY A 155 2.92 -3.38 11.77
N GLU A 156 2.51 -2.15 11.57
CA GLU A 156 1.84 -1.76 10.33
C GLU A 156 2.84 -0.98 9.50
N ALA A 157 2.90 -1.27 8.21
CA ALA A 157 3.78 -0.59 7.29
C ALA A 157 3.01 -0.25 6.02
N MET A 158 3.23 0.95 5.53
CA MET A 158 2.57 1.44 4.32
C MET A 158 3.60 1.77 3.26
N TYR A 159 3.34 1.31 2.04
CA TYR A 159 4.21 1.51 0.89
C TYR A 159 3.41 2.04 -0.29
N ARG A 160 4.01 2.92 -1.09
CA ARG A 160 3.53 3.19 -2.45
C ARG A 160 4.09 2.10 -3.34
N VAL A 161 3.21 1.32 -3.96
CA VAL A 161 3.56 0.39 -5.02
C VAL A 161 3.49 1.14 -6.34
N VAL A 162 4.55 1.05 -7.14
CA VAL A 162 4.57 1.54 -8.52
C VAL A 162 5.08 0.41 -9.41
N VAL A 163 4.26 0.00 -10.36
CA VAL A 163 4.63 -0.95 -11.41
C VAL A 163 4.75 -0.19 -12.72
N SER A 164 5.88 -0.34 -13.39
CA SER A 164 6.17 0.29 -14.68
C SER A 164 6.89 -0.72 -15.58
N GLY A 165 6.13 -1.34 -16.49
CA GLY A 165 6.59 -2.50 -17.24
C GLY A 165 6.95 -3.63 -16.29
N GLN A 166 8.19 -4.13 -16.37
CA GLN A 166 8.67 -5.24 -15.55
C GLN A 166 9.17 -4.81 -14.16
N PHE A 167 9.24 -3.51 -13.88
CA PHE A 167 9.82 -3.00 -12.64
C PHE A 167 8.73 -2.75 -11.60
N LEU A 168 8.93 -3.28 -10.39
CA LEU A 168 8.12 -2.97 -9.23
C LEU A 168 8.97 -2.18 -8.23
N SER A 169 8.49 -1.00 -7.85
CA SER A 169 9.11 -0.15 -6.83
C SER A 169 8.18 0.02 -5.64
N LEU A 170 8.75 -0.09 -4.43
CA LEU A 170 8.09 0.10 -3.16
C LEU A 170 8.73 1.29 -2.45
N TYR A 171 7.96 2.36 -2.28
CA TYR A 171 8.41 3.54 -1.54
C TYR A 171 7.79 3.53 -0.14
N PRO A 172 8.58 3.52 0.95
CA PRO A 172 8.05 3.52 2.29
C PRO A 172 7.35 4.85 2.58
N LEU A 173 6.08 4.74 2.96
CA LEU A 173 5.21 5.85 3.31
C LEU A 173 5.15 6.03 4.82
N GLY A 174 5.24 4.94 5.59
CA GLY A 174 5.34 4.98 7.03
C GLY A 174 5.44 3.58 7.60
N GLU A 175 6.11 3.45 8.72
CA GLU A 175 6.17 2.21 9.51
C GLU A 175 5.85 2.55 10.95
N TRP A 176 4.97 1.76 11.55
CA TRP A 176 4.50 1.96 12.91
C TRP A 176 4.74 0.69 13.73
N PRO A 177 5.45 0.77 14.87
CA PRO A 177 5.49 -0.33 15.80
C PRO A 177 4.08 -0.60 16.35
N PHE A 178 3.72 -1.87 16.50
CA PHE A 178 2.50 -2.30 17.19
C PHE A 178 2.55 -1.93 18.68
#